data_AF-A0A383YXI0-F1
#
_entry.id   AF-A0A383YXI0-F1
#
_cell.length_a   1.000
_cell.length_b   1.000
_cell.length_c   1.000
_cell.angle_alpha   90.00
_cell.angle_beta   90.00
_cell.angle_gamma   90.00
#
_symmetry.space_group_name_H-M   'P 1'
#
loop_
_entity.id
_entity.type
_entity.pdbx_description
1 polymer ?
#
loop_
_entity_poly.entity_id
_entity_poly.type
_entity_poly.pdbx_seq_one_letter_code
_entity_poly.pdbx_strand_id
1 'polypeptide(L)'
;MEKIPVLGLGTWKAAPWEVTEAVKVAIDTGLYHNENEVGVRIQCKVKEGMVRRKDLFIVSKIERHPYLTQKNLISFCQWRIVSMTAYRPLGGSSKGAHLMEDPVIQMISQKHKKSAAQILIRFQIQRNVIVIPKSVNPKRILENIQESVFDFELSEQNMTDLLHPDRNLHLSAFPITENHKDYPFKAEY
;
A
#
# COMPACT_ATOMS: atom_id res chain seq x y z
N MET A 1 -12.95 -2.03 21.33
CA MET A 1 -12.00 -2.34 20.25
C MET A 1 -10.83 -1.39 20.40
N GLU A 2 -9.63 -1.89 20.67
CA GLU A 2 -8.43 -1.06 20.62
C GLU A 2 -8.18 -0.59 19.18
N LYS A 3 -7.92 0.71 19.02
CA LYS A 3 -7.61 1.34 17.74
C LYS A 3 -6.15 1.06 17.41
N ILE A 4 -5.90 0.21 16.40
CA ILE A 4 -4.55 -0.09 15.94
C ILE A 4 -3.98 1.14 15.19
N PRO A 5 -2.73 1.56 15.44
CA PRO A 5 -2.10 2.66 14.70
C PRO A 5 -2.00 2.35 13.19
N VAL A 6 -2.47 3.27 12.34
CA VAL A 6 -2.52 3.13 10.86
C VAL A 6 -1.17 3.50 10.19
N LEU A 7 -0.09 3.63 10.98
CA LEU A 7 1.23 4.06 10.51
C LEU A 7 2.31 3.07 10.96
N GLY A 8 2.99 2.45 9.99
CA GLY A 8 4.15 1.58 10.22
C GLY A 8 5.42 2.22 9.66
N LEU A 9 6.49 2.26 10.46
CA LEU A 9 7.82 2.69 10.01
C LEU A 9 8.58 1.48 9.44
N GLY A 10 9.17 1.62 8.25
CA GLY A 10 9.92 0.55 7.58
C GLY A 10 11.42 0.53 7.93
N THR A 11 12.07 -0.61 7.74
CA THR A 11 13.50 -0.86 8.04
C THR A 11 14.48 -0.39 6.96
N TRP A 12 14.10 0.62 6.16
CA TRP A 12 14.94 1.16 5.10
C TRP A 12 16.21 1.81 5.72
N LYS A 13 17.39 1.24 5.43
CA LYS A 13 18.73 1.42 6.09
C LYS A 13 19.09 0.40 7.19
N ALA A 14 18.63 -0.85 7.11
CA ALA A 14 19.25 -1.94 7.87
C ALA A 14 20.78 -1.97 7.65
N ALA A 15 21.54 -2.36 8.68
CA ALA A 15 22.99 -2.30 8.63
C ALA A 15 23.54 -3.18 7.50
N PRO A 16 24.72 -2.83 6.94
CA PRO A 16 25.45 -3.74 6.05
C PRO A 16 25.56 -5.11 6.73
N TRP A 17 25.41 -6.20 5.96
CA TRP A 17 25.47 -7.61 6.37
C TRP A 17 24.18 -8.23 6.97
N GLU A 18 23.30 -7.45 7.61
CA GLU A 18 21.99 -7.98 8.06
C GLU A 18 21.05 -8.24 6.88
N VAL A 19 21.10 -7.37 5.86
CA VAL A 19 20.35 -7.55 4.61
C VAL A 19 20.86 -8.77 3.83
N THR A 20 22.16 -9.05 3.89
CA THR A 20 22.76 -10.18 3.18
C THR A 20 22.27 -11.51 3.73
N GLU A 21 22.22 -11.68 5.05
CA GLU A 21 21.69 -12.91 5.64
C GLU A 21 20.17 -13.03 5.47
N ALA A 22 19.42 -11.93 5.58
CA ALA A 22 17.99 -11.94 5.27
C ALA A 22 17.71 -12.31 3.80
N VAL A 23 18.54 -11.86 2.87
CA VAL A 23 18.43 -12.19 1.43
C VAL A 23 18.85 -13.63 1.14
N LYS A 24 19.89 -14.17 1.79
CA LYS A 24 20.26 -15.59 1.66
C LYS A 24 19.13 -16.49 2.14
N VAL A 25 18.58 -16.23 3.32
CA VAL A 25 17.44 -16.98 3.84
C VAL A 25 16.24 -16.85 2.90
N ALA A 26 15.92 -15.65 2.39
CA ALA A 26 14.83 -15.46 1.44
C ALA A 26 15.04 -16.17 0.09
N ILE A 27 16.29 -16.31 -0.38
CA ILE A 27 16.64 -17.06 -1.58
C ILE A 27 16.49 -18.57 -1.31
N ASP A 28 16.99 -19.05 -0.17
CA ASP A 28 16.95 -20.47 0.22
C ASP A 28 15.53 -20.96 0.54
N THR A 29 14.66 -20.09 1.09
CA THR A 29 13.26 -20.39 1.40
C THR A 29 12.29 -20.04 0.26
N GLY A 30 12.78 -19.41 -0.81
CA GLY A 30 11.96 -18.82 -1.86
C GLY A 30 11.37 -17.47 -1.44
N LEU A 31 11.47 -16.48 -2.32
CA LEU A 31 10.80 -15.20 -2.21
C LEU A 31 9.28 -15.48 -2.12
N TYR A 32 8.62 -15.16 -1.00
CA TYR A 32 7.16 -15.16 -0.79
C TYR A 32 6.36 -15.95 -1.86
N HIS A 33 6.34 -17.27 -1.70
CA HIS A 33 5.52 -18.20 -2.48
C HIS A 33 4.61 -19.03 -1.56
N ASN A 34 4.43 -18.57 -0.32
CA ASN A 34 3.67 -19.29 0.69
C ASN A 34 2.28 -18.67 0.92
N GLU A 35 1.86 -17.67 0.15
CA GLU A 35 0.60 -16.96 0.35
C GLU A 35 -0.59 -17.92 0.26
N ASN A 36 -0.54 -18.87 -0.66
CA ASN A 36 -1.53 -19.92 -0.81
C ASN A 36 -1.55 -20.83 0.42
N GLU A 37 -0.40 -21.31 0.86
CA GLU A 37 -0.22 -22.21 2.01
C GLU A 37 -0.63 -21.52 3.32
N VAL A 38 -0.25 -20.25 3.49
CA VAL A 38 -0.66 -19.38 4.59
C VAL A 38 -2.17 -19.21 4.58
N GLY A 39 -2.76 -18.91 3.41
CA GLY A 39 -4.21 -18.82 3.23
C GLY A 39 -4.94 -20.11 3.59
N VAL A 40 -4.47 -21.25 3.10
CA VAL A 40 -5.00 -22.59 3.41
C VAL A 40 -4.88 -22.87 4.91
N ARG A 41 -3.73 -22.60 5.51
CA ARG A 41 -3.49 -22.86 6.94
C ARG A 41 -4.39 -22.01 7.84
N ILE A 42 -4.57 -20.73 7.51
CA ILE A 42 -5.52 -19.85 8.19
C ILE A 42 -6.94 -20.42 8.09
N GLN A 43 -7.37 -20.83 6.89
CA GLN A 43 -8.69 -21.43 6.70
C GLN A 43 -8.86 -22.72 7.51
N CYS A 44 -7.86 -23.59 7.55
CA CYS A 44 -7.90 -24.79 8.39
C CYS A 44 -8.06 -24.45 9.86
N LYS A 45 -7.27 -23.50 10.40
CA LYS A 45 -7.39 -23.09 11.81
C LYS A 45 -8.71 -22.42 12.16
N VAL A 46 -9.31 -21.70 11.22
CA VAL A 46 -10.67 -21.18 11.38
C VAL A 46 -11.71 -22.30 11.37
N LYS A 47 -11.60 -23.28 10.45
CA LYS A 47 -12.52 -24.43 10.37
C LYS A 47 -12.41 -25.37 11.59
N GLU A 48 -11.19 -25.56 12.11
CA GLU A 48 -10.92 -26.32 13.34
C GLU A 48 -11.48 -25.63 14.60
N GLY A 49 -11.98 -24.39 14.50
CA GLY A 49 -12.46 -23.61 15.65
C GLY A 49 -11.36 -23.09 16.58
N MET A 50 -10.09 -23.25 16.19
CA MET A 50 -8.92 -22.85 16.98
C MET A 50 -8.78 -21.33 17.08
N VAL A 51 -9.19 -20.60 16.04
CA VAL A 51 -9.18 -19.14 15.98
C VAL A 51 -10.40 -18.63 15.23
N ARG A 52 -10.92 -17.46 15.59
CA ARG A 52 -11.94 -16.78 14.78
C ARG A 52 -11.24 -15.83 13.81
N ARG A 53 -11.73 -15.74 12.57
CA ARG A 53 -11.15 -14.83 11.56
C ARG A 53 -11.03 -13.38 12.06
N LYS A 54 -12.03 -12.90 12.82
CA LYS A 54 -12.06 -11.55 13.38
C LYS A 54 -11.00 -11.26 14.45
N ASP A 55 -10.39 -12.30 15.01
CA ASP A 55 -9.33 -12.17 16.01
C ASP A 55 -7.94 -12.17 15.36
N LEU A 56 -7.84 -12.44 14.05
CA LEU A 56 -6.58 -12.40 13.30
C LEU A 56 -6.40 -11.05 12.60
N PHE A 57 -5.29 -10.39 12.90
CA PHE A 57 -4.85 -9.22 12.15
C PHE A 57 -3.99 -9.66 10.96
N ILE A 58 -4.57 -9.63 9.77
CA ILE A 58 -3.92 -10.04 8.52
C ILE A 58 -3.80 -8.83 7.62
N VAL A 59 -2.60 -8.61 7.09
CA VAL A 59 -2.29 -7.48 6.22
C VAL A 59 -1.74 -7.99 4.89
N SER A 60 -2.25 -7.43 3.79
CA SER A 60 -1.63 -7.56 2.47
C SER A 60 -1.04 -6.22 2.04
N LYS A 61 0.06 -6.23 1.30
CA LYS A 61 0.81 -5.03 0.91
C LYS A 61 0.96 -4.98 -0.62
N ILE A 62 0.42 -3.94 -1.26
CA ILE A 62 0.38 -3.80 -2.71
C ILE A 62 0.78 -2.38 -3.16
N GLU A 63 1.18 -2.23 -4.43
CA GLU A 63 1.44 -0.92 -5.01
C GLU A 63 0.13 -0.16 -5.13
N ARG A 64 0.09 1.08 -4.65
CA ARG A 64 -1.18 1.79 -4.71
C ARG A 64 -1.03 3.30 -4.68
N HIS A 65 -1.69 3.93 -5.62
CA HIS A 65 -1.76 5.39 -5.79
C HIS A 65 -2.86 5.73 -6.80
N PRO A 66 -3.23 7.00 -7.02
CA PRO A 66 -4.27 7.37 -7.99
C PRO A 66 -4.07 6.82 -9.42
N TYR A 67 -2.83 6.61 -9.89
CA TYR A 67 -2.59 5.96 -11.19
C TYR A 67 -2.77 4.42 -11.21
N LEU A 68 -2.96 3.80 -10.04
CA LEU A 68 -3.15 2.36 -9.86
C LEU A 68 -4.07 2.11 -8.66
N THR A 69 -5.39 2.17 -8.88
CA THR A 69 -6.36 2.18 -7.77
C THR A 69 -6.85 0.81 -7.33
N GLN A 70 -6.49 -0.27 -8.02
CA GLN A 70 -6.74 -1.69 -7.66
C GLN A 70 -8.07 -1.92 -6.92
N LYS A 71 -9.19 -1.47 -7.49
CA LYS A 71 -10.48 -1.41 -6.78
C LYS A 71 -10.96 -2.80 -6.33
N ASN A 72 -10.95 -3.76 -7.25
CA ASN A 72 -11.49 -5.08 -7.00
C ASN A 72 -10.66 -5.88 -5.99
N LEU A 73 -9.33 -5.88 -6.11
CA LEU A 73 -8.43 -6.52 -5.15
C LEU A 73 -8.65 -6.00 -3.72
N ILE A 74 -8.84 -4.69 -3.56
CA ILE A 74 -9.15 -4.10 -2.26
C ILE A 74 -10.50 -4.57 -1.74
N SER A 75 -11.55 -4.49 -2.56
CA SER A 75 -12.88 -4.95 -2.15
C SER A 75 -12.85 -6.41 -1.70
N PHE A 76 -12.13 -7.26 -2.43
CA PHE A 76 -11.92 -8.67 -2.08
C PHE A 76 -11.20 -8.83 -0.74
N CYS A 77 -10.06 -8.16 -0.54
CA CYS A 77 -9.30 -8.25 0.70
C CYS A 77 -10.09 -7.72 1.90
N GLN A 78 -10.76 -6.57 1.76
CA GLN A 78 -11.58 -5.97 2.82
C GLN A 78 -12.75 -6.87 3.19
N TRP A 79 -13.43 -7.48 2.20
CA TRP A 79 -14.49 -8.46 2.44
C TRP A 79 -13.98 -9.71 3.21
N ARG A 80 -12.71 -10.08 3.01
CA ARG A 80 -12.03 -11.15 3.76
C ARG A 80 -11.43 -10.69 5.09
N ILE A 81 -11.71 -9.47 5.55
CA ILE A 81 -11.17 -8.84 6.78
C ILE A 81 -9.63 -8.71 6.72
N VAL A 82 -9.05 -8.63 5.52
CA VAL A 82 -7.62 -8.42 5.30
C VAL A 82 -7.39 -6.92 5.17
N SER A 83 -6.58 -6.36 6.05
CA SER A 83 -6.16 -4.96 5.98
C SER A 83 -5.20 -4.77 4.80
N MET A 84 -5.34 -3.65 4.09
CA MET A 84 -4.49 -3.34 2.95
C MET A 84 -3.44 -2.31 3.34
N THR A 85 -2.19 -2.52 2.89
CA THR A 85 -1.10 -1.56 2.98
C THR A 85 -0.69 -1.11 1.58
N ALA A 86 -0.75 0.20 1.34
CA ALA A 86 -0.26 0.84 0.13
C ALA A 86 1.24 1.10 0.22
N TYR A 87 2.03 0.38 -0.57
CA TYR A 87 3.40 0.78 -0.87
C TYR A 87 3.44 1.75 -2.06
N ARG A 88 4.47 2.61 -2.07
CA ARG A 88 4.58 3.75 -3.01
C ARG A 88 3.28 4.59 -3.06
N PRO A 89 2.71 4.99 -1.90
CA PRO A 89 1.47 5.78 -1.88
C PRO A 89 1.62 7.14 -2.57
N LEU A 90 2.87 7.62 -2.65
CA LEU A 90 3.29 8.86 -3.28
C LEU A 90 3.70 8.69 -4.75
N GLY A 91 3.51 7.49 -5.31
CA GLY A 91 4.05 7.10 -6.61
C GLY A 91 5.58 7.04 -6.59
N GLY A 92 6.19 7.77 -7.52
CA GLY A 92 7.63 8.01 -7.61
C GLY A 92 7.99 8.56 -8.99
N SER A 93 9.21 9.06 -9.17
CA SER A 93 9.67 9.69 -10.42
C SER A 93 10.01 8.70 -11.55
N SER A 94 9.71 7.41 -11.38
CA SER A 94 9.98 6.36 -12.35
C SER A 94 8.96 6.36 -13.49
N LYS A 95 9.37 5.96 -14.69
CA LYS A 95 8.50 5.83 -15.88
C LYS A 95 7.77 7.13 -16.27
N GLY A 96 8.35 8.30 -15.97
CA GLY A 96 7.74 9.61 -16.29
C GLY A 96 6.42 9.88 -15.56
N ALA A 97 6.12 9.13 -14.49
CA ALA A 97 4.89 9.29 -13.73
C ALA A 97 5.04 10.43 -12.71
N HIS A 98 4.65 11.64 -13.10
CA HIS A 98 4.65 12.81 -12.23
C HIS A 98 3.38 12.90 -11.38
N LEU A 99 3.09 11.88 -10.58
CA LEU A 99 1.85 11.78 -9.80
C LEU A 99 1.64 12.99 -8.88
N MET A 100 2.71 13.49 -8.25
CA MET A 100 2.63 14.67 -7.39
C MET A 100 2.25 15.95 -8.14
N GLU A 101 2.46 16.00 -9.45
CA GLU A 101 2.20 17.15 -10.31
C GLU A 101 0.91 17.00 -11.12
N ASP A 102 0.18 15.89 -10.93
CA ASP A 102 -1.09 15.65 -11.63
C ASP A 102 -2.08 16.80 -11.36
N PRO A 103 -2.74 17.36 -12.39
CA PRO A 103 -3.61 18.52 -12.24
C PRO A 103 -4.74 18.32 -11.22
N VAL A 104 -5.30 17.11 -11.13
CA VAL A 104 -6.38 16.79 -10.17
C VAL A 104 -5.83 16.83 -8.76
N ILE A 105 -4.65 16.24 -8.54
CA ILE A 105 -4.00 16.22 -7.22
C ILE A 105 -3.61 17.64 -6.80
N GLN A 106 -3.08 18.45 -7.71
CA GLN A 106 -2.70 19.85 -7.47
C GLN A 106 -3.91 20.72 -7.15
N MET A 107 -5.01 20.57 -7.89
CA MET A 107 -6.27 21.27 -7.64
C MET A 107 -6.80 20.96 -6.22
N ILE A 108 -6.84 19.68 -5.84
CA ILE A 108 -7.31 19.27 -4.51
C ILE A 108 -6.34 19.75 -3.42
N SER A 109 -5.03 19.67 -3.67
CA SER A 109 -3.98 20.19 -2.79
C SER A 109 -4.20 21.68 -2.46
N GLN A 110 -4.44 22.51 -3.47
CA GLN A 110 -4.74 23.94 -3.30
C GLN A 110 -6.03 24.16 -2.51
N LYS A 111 -7.10 23.42 -2.84
CA LYS A 111 -8.41 23.53 -2.16
C LYS A 111 -8.32 23.28 -0.66
N HIS A 112 -7.50 22.30 -0.25
CA HIS A 112 -7.32 21.93 1.16
C HIS A 112 -6.19 22.69 1.85
N LYS A 113 -5.39 23.47 1.10
CA LYS A 113 -4.13 24.09 1.59
C LYS A 113 -3.18 23.04 2.19
N LYS A 114 -3.15 21.86 1.57
CA LYS A 114 -2.32 20.71 1.94
C LYS A 114 -1.42 20.36 0.78
N SER A 115 -0.26 19.76 1.01
CA SER A 115 0.60 19.33 -0.10
C SER A 115 -0.01 18.14 -0.85
N ALA A 116 0.43 17.94 -2.09
CA ALA A 116 0.07 16.76 -2.88
C ALA A 116 0.37 15.45 -2.13
N ALA A 117 1.46 15.39 -1.36
CA ALA A 117 1.80 14.21 -0.56
C ALA A 117 0.75 13.92 0.52
N GLN A 118 0.28 14.96 1.21
CA GLN A 118 -0.77 14.84 2.22
C GLN A 118 -2.10 14.42 1.61
N ILE A 119 -2.48 14.95 0.44
CA ILE A 119 -3.67 14.52 -0.30
C ILE A 119 -3.58 13.03 -0.64
N LEU A 120 -2.45 12.58 -1.18
CA LEU A 120 -2.22 11.19 -1.56
C LEU A 120 -2.25 10.23 -0.36
N ILE A 121 -1.69 10.65 0.77
CA ILE A 121 -1.75 9.89 2.03
C ILE A 121 -3.19 9.81 2.53
N ARG A 122 -3.88 10.96 2.61
CA ARG A 122 -5.25 11.04 3.12
C ARG A 122 -6.22 10.21 2.28
N PHE A 123 -6.04 10.21 0.96
CA PHE A 123 -6.82 9.39 0.03
C PHE A 123 -6.79 7.90 0.37
N GLN A 124 -5.65 7.36 0.79
CA GLN A 124 -5.56 5.96 1.18
C GLN A 124 -6.16 5.73 2.58
N ILE A 125 -5.87 6.62 3.53
CA ILE A 125 -6.37 6.53 4.91
C ILE A 125 -7.91 6.52 4.93
N GLN A 126 -8.56 7.42 4.18
CA GLN A 126 -10.03 7.47 4.09
C GLN A 126 -10.66 6.25 3.42
N ARG A 127 -9.86 5.43 2.73
CA ARG A 127 -10.31 4.16 2.14
C ARG A 127 -9.99 2.96 3.01
N ASN A 128 -9.63 3.19 4.27
CA ASN A 128 -9.21 2.18 5.22
C ASN A 128 -8.00 1.37 4.71
N VAL A 129 -7.02 2.08 4.15
CA VAL A 129 -5.75 1.53 3.66
C VAL A 129 -4.59 2.13 4.46
N ILE A 130 -3.76 1.26 5.04
CA ILE A 130 -2.51 1.61 5.72
C ILE A 130 -1.54 2.18 4.69
N VAL A 131 -0.80 3.23 5.04
CA VAL A 131 0.17 3.87 4.14
C VAL A 131 1.58 3.82 4.68
N ILE A 132 2.54 3.59 3.79
CA ILE A 132 3.97 3.60 4.11
C ILE A 132 4.74 4.54 3.17
N PRO A 133 4.55 5.87 3.29
CA PRO A 133 5.27 6.84 2.46
C PRO A 133 6.77 6.84 2.82
N LYS A 134 7.64 6.56 1.85
CA LYS A 134 9.09 6.61 2.05
C LYS A 134 9.61 8.04 1.91
N SER A 135 10.38 8.51 2.89
CA SER A 135 11.18 9.73 2.79
C SER A 135 12.48 9.56 3.59
N VAL A 136 13.52 10.28 3.18
CA VAL A 136 14.76 10.46 3.96
C VAL A 136 14.96 11.93 4.35
N ASN A 137 14.07 12.82 3.89
CA ASN A 137 14.10 14.24 4.21
C ASN A 137 13.27 14.48 5.49
N PRO A 138 13.86 15.00 6.58
CA PRO A 138 13.17 15.18 7.86
C PRO A 138 11.90 16.04 7.77
N LYS A 139 11.93 17.13 6.97
CA LYS A 139 10.76 17.99 6.78
C LYS A 139 9.60 17.23 6.15
N ARG A 140 9.88 16.43 5.11
CA ARG A 140 8.87 15.59 4.45
C ARG A 140 8.38 14.45 5.35
N ILE A 141 9.24 13.92 6.23
CA ILE A 141 8.83 12.91 7.22
C ILE A 141 7.81 13.54 8.17
N LEU A 142 8.13 14.70 8.74
CA LEU A 142 7.22 15.45 9.62
C LEU A 142 5.92 15.87 8.91
N GLU A 143 5.99 16.18 7.62
CA GLU A 143 4.81 16.53 6.83
C GLU A 143 3.88 15.34 6.56
N ASN A 144 4.39 14.11 6.60
CA ASN A 144 3.67 12.89 6.27
C ASN A 144 3.12 12.12 7.50
N ILE A 145 3.31 12.63 8.72
CA ILE A 145 2.90 11.97 9.97
C ILE A 145 1.55 12.47 10.50
N GLN A 146 1.08 11.87 11.60
CA GLN A 146 -0.31 11.88 12.05
C GLN A 146 -0.97 13.26 12.19
N GLU A 147 -0.32 14.30 12.72
CA GLU A 147 -1.04 15.57 12.90
C GLU A 147 -1.45 16.21 11.56
N SER A 148 -0.62 16.07 10.53
CA SER A 148 -0.77 16.81 9.28
C SER A 148 -1.68 16.15 8.24
N VAL A 149 -1.95 14.85 8.41
CA VAL A 149 -2.80 14.04 7.49
C VAL A 149 -4.10 13.56 8.14
N PHE A 150 -4.30 13.85 9.43
CA PHE A 150 -5.54 13.53 10.15
C PHE A 150 -6.36 14.77 10.55
N ASP A 151 -5.85 15.98 10.33
CA ASP A 151 -6.51 17.26 10.63
C ASP A 151 -7.41 17.79 9.49
N PHE A 152 -7.61 17.03 8.42
CA PHE A 152 -8.51 17.36 7.32
C PHE A 152 -9.17 16.11 6.73
N GLU A 153 -10.23 16.33 5.94
CA GLU A 153 -10.95 15.26 5.25
C GLU A 153 -11.23 15.64 3.79
N LEU A 154 -10.99 14.70 2.88
CA LEU A 154 -11.37 14.79 1.48
C LEU A 154 -12.87 14.55 1.35
N SER A 155 -13.59 15.51 0.78
CA SER A 155 -15.00 15.31 0.41
C SER A 155 -15.19 14.12 -0.56
N GLU A 156 -16.40 13.59 -0.62
CA GLU A 156 -16.77 12.50 -1.55
C GLU A 156 -16.41 12.81 -3.01
N GLN A 157 -16.63 14.06 -3.44
CA GLN A 157 -16.21 14.50 -4.77
C GLN A 157 -14.70 14.41 -4.95
N ASN A 158 -13.89 14.93 -4.02
CA ASN A 158 -12.43 14.83 -4.13
C ASN A 158 -11.97 13.36 -4.14
N MET A 159 -12.62 12.49 -3.35
CA MET A 159 -12.33 11.06 -3.33
C MET A 159 -12.65 10.40 -4.68
N THR A 160 -13.75 10.80 -5.32
CA THR A 160 -14.13 10.35 -6.67
C THR A 160 -13.15 10.87 -7.71
N ASP A 161 -12.79 12.15 -7.65
CA ASP A 161 -11.84 12.80 -8.56
C ASP A 161 -10.47 12.10 -8.52
N LEU A 162 -9.99 11.70 -7.33
CA LEU A 162 -8.73 10.97 -7.17
C LEU A 162 -8.75 9.52 -7.67
N LEU A 163 -9.91 9.01 -8.11
CA LEU A 163 -10.03 7.72 -8.80
C LEU A 163 -9.95 7.85 -10.33
N HIS A 164 -10.18 9.03 -10.88
CA HIS A 164 -10.19 9.25 -12.33
C HIS A 164 -8.82 9.14 -13.01
N PRO A 165 -7.70 9.54 -12.39
CA PRO A 165 -6.37 9.40 -12.99
C PRO A 165 -5.89 7.95 -13.11
N ASP A 166 -6.67 6.95 -12.71
CA ASP A 166 -6.29 5.54 -12.79
C ASP A 166 -6.01 5.13 -14.24
N ARG A 167 -4.83 4.55 -14.45
CA ARG A 167 -4.37 4.10 -15.77
C ARG A 167 -3.90 2.64 -15.71
N ASN A 168 -4.21 1.94 -14.62
CA ASN A 168 -3.65 0.63 -14.31
C ASN A 168 -2.11 0.61 -14.40
N LEU A 169 -1.47 1.71 -13.99
CA LEU A 169 -0.04 1.91 -14.21
C LEU A 169 0.77 1.37 -13.03
N HIS A 170 1.33 0.17 -13.19
CA HIS A 170 2.32 -0.39 -12.27
C HIS A 170 3.69 0.28 -12.46
N LEU A 171 4.12 1.10 -11.50
CA LEU A 171 5.47 1.66 -11.50
C LEU A 171 6.49 0.59 -11.08
N SER A 172 6.08 -0.38 -10.26
CA SER A 172 6.88 -1.52 -9.82
C SER A 172 6.45 -2.81 -10.53
N ALA A 173 6.47 -2.79 -11.86
CA ALA A 173 6.04 -3.93 -12.68
C ALA A 173 7.08 -5.06 -12.76
N PHE A 174 8.35 -4.86 -12.35
CA PHE A 174 9.39 -5.91 -12.43
C PHE A 174 9.45 -6.65 -13.81
N PRO A 175 9.68 -5.93 -14.92
CA PRO A 175 9.58 -6.50 -16.27
C PRO A 175 10.52 -7.69 -16.52
N ILE A 176 11.67 -7.73 -15.83
CA ILE A 176 12.64 -8.83 -15.93
C ILE A 176 12.01 -10.19 -15.51
N THR A 177 11.01 -10.15 -14.62
CA THR A 177 10.35 -11.35 -14.09
C THR A 177 8.99 -11.63 -14.73
N GLU A 178 8.59 -10.89 -15.77
CA GLU A 178 7.26 -11.00 -16.39
C GLU A 178 6.97 -12.41 -16.92
N ASN A 179 7.98 -13.10 -17.42
CA ASN A 179 7.84 -14.47 -17.93
C ASN A 179 7.81 -15.54 -16.82
N HIS A 180 8.02 -15.17 -15.55
CA HIS A 180 7.92 -16.13 -14.45
C HIS A 180 6.49 -16.68 -14.35
N LYS A 181 6.35 -17.97 -14.04
CA LYS A 181 5.04 -18.64 -13.92
C LYS A 181 4.16 -17.99 -12.85
N ASP A 182 4.79 -17.50 -11.78
CA ASP A 182 4.14 -16.87 -10.61
C ASP A 182 4.20 -15.34 -10.66
N TYR A 183 4.40 -14.73 -11.84
CA TYR A 183 4.41 -13.27 -11.97
C TYR A 183 3.04 -12.70 -11.54
N PRO A 184 2.96 -11.91 -10.45
CA PRO A 184 1.71 -11.66 -9.75
C PRO A 184 0.75 -10.73 -10.49
N PHE A 185 1.22 -10.06 -11.55
CA PHE A 185 0.46 -9.05 -12.29
C PHE A 185 -0.16 -9.57 -13.60
N LYS A 186 -0.10 -10.90 -13.86
CA LYS A 186 -0.84 -11.53 -14.99
C LYS A 186 -2.32 -11.71 -14.70
N ALA A 187 -2.66 -11.93 -13.43
CA ALA A 187 -4.04 -12.13 -13.02
C ALA A 187 -4.78 -10.78 -13.05
N GLU A 188 -5.97 -10.78 -13.64
CA GLU A 188 -6.91 -9.70 -13.45
C GLU A 188 -7.55 -9.83 -12.07
N TYR A 189 -7.59 -8.73 -11.32
CA TYR A 189 -8.27 -8.64 -10.04
C TYR A 189 -9.44 -7.69 -10.16
#